data_AF-A0A075KBN6-F1
#
_entry.id   AF-A0A075KBN6-F1
#
_cell.length_a   1.000
_cell.length_b   1.000
_cell.length_c   1.000
_cell.angle_alpha   90.00
_cell.angle_beta   90.00
_cell.angle_gamma   90.00
#
_symmetry.space_group_name_H-M   'P 1'
#
loop_
_entity.id
_entity.type
_entity.pdbx_description
1 polymer ?
#
loop_
_entity_poly.entity_id
_entity_poly.type
_entity_poly.pdbx_seq_one_letter_code
_entity_poly.pdbx_strand_id
1 'polypeptide(L)'
;MVQAGQQQNQQSNYQGSQQQQQSNQQQGLSGQGSQFADRDILQLVLNESKHTAESINSYILEAGDEQLRRDYMTVLGDVYSQQKQIFDVMQQKGYYNVESASAQQMAKAQSKFSGQMQ
;
A
#
# COMPACT_ATOMS: atom_id res chain seq x y z
N MET A 1 -63.78 -16.93 -59.86
CA MET A 1 -63.06 -18.10 -60.39
C MET A 1 -61.82 -17.60 -61.14
N VAL A 2 -60.64 -17.63 -60.50
CA VAL A 2 -59.30 -17.49 -61.12
C VAL A 2 -58.34 -18.16 -60.10
N GLN A 3 -58.07 -19.45 -60.18
CA GLN A 3 -57.03 -20.14 -60.97
C GLN A 3 -55.59 -19.64 -60.74
N ALA A 4 -54.91 -20.39 -59.86
CA ALA A 4 -53.51 -20.80 -59.80
C ALA A 4 -52.45 -20.17 -60.73
N GLY A 5 -51.32 -19.79 -60.12
CA GLY A 5 -50.01 -19.64 -60.79
C GLY A 5 -48.86 -19.39 -59.80
N GLN A 6 -48.05 -20.44 -59.57
CA GLN A 6 -46.56 -20.46 -59.40
C GLN A 6 -45.94 -19.50 -58.35
N GLN A 7 -45.36 -19.92 -57.22
CA GLN A 7 -44.38 -20.97 -56.88
C GLN A 7 -43.00 -20.81 -57.56
N GLN A 8 -42.10 -20.05 -56.90
CA GLN A 8 -40.64 -20.08 -57.03
C GLN A 8 -40.07 -19.55 -55.68
N ASN A 9 -39.76 -20.38 -54.69
CA ASN A 9 -38.63 -21.30 -54.56
C ASN A 9 -37.27 -20.59 -54.64
N GLN A 10 -36.81 -20.04 -53.51
CA GLN A 10 -35.39 -19.90 -53.22
C GLN A 10 -35.10 -20.43 -51.81
N GLN A 11 -34.33 -21.50 -51.85
CA GLN A 11 -33.93 -22.40 -50.81
C GLN A 11 -32.61 -21.87 -50.23
N SER A 12 -32.62 -21.43 -48.97
CA SER A 12 -31.39 -21.18 -48.22
C SER A 12 -31.30 -22.14 -47.05
N ASN A 13 -30.49 -23.15 -47.34
CA ASN A 13 -29.73 -24.06 -46.49
C ASN A 13 -29.76 -23.81 -44.97
N TYR A 14 -30.28 -24.79 -44.23
CA TYR A 14 -29.94 -25.06 -42.84
C TYR A 14 -28.92 -26.20 -42.81
N GLN A 15 -27.72 -25.98 -42.27
CA GLN A 15 -27.05 -27.03 -41.48
C GLN A 15 -25.90 -26.48 -40.65
N GLY A 16 -25.93 -26.81 -39.34
CA GLY A 16 -24.72 -26.96 -38.55
C GLY A 16 -24.49 -25.91 -37.47
N SER A 17 -25.20 -26.00 -36.34
CA SER A 17 -24.62 -26.21 -35.00
C SER A 17 -25.63 -25.81 -33.92
N GLN A 18 -26.33 -26.82 -33.41
CA GLN A 18 -27.04 -26.73 -32.12
C GLN A 18 -26.04 -26.91 -30.98
N GLN A 19 -26.27 -26.07 -29.95
CA GLN A 19 -26.26 -26.41 -28.53
C GLN A 19 -24.94 -26.49 -27.73
N GLN A 20 -25.09 -25.98 -26.50
CA GLN A 20 -24.27 -26.08 -25.28
C GLN A 20 -23.22 -24.96 -25.14
N GLN A 21 -23.15 -24.19 -24.06
CA GLN A 21 -23.77 -24.30 -22.74
C GLN A 21 -23.74 -22.92 -22.07
N GLN A 22 -24.91 -22.52 -21.55
CA GLN A 22 -25.11 -21.40 -20.65
C GLN A 22 -24.83 -21.90 -19.23
N SER A 23 -23.63 -21.66 -18.70
CA SER A 23 -23.30 -22.01 -17.31
C SER A 23 -22.04 -21.28 -16.83
N ASN A 24 -22.25 -20.15 -16.16
CA ASN A 24 -21.60 -19.70 -14.91
C ASN A 24 -21.56 -18.16 -14.79
N GLN A 25 -22.72 -17.56 -14.54
CA GLN A 25 -22.79 -16.36 -13.71
C GLN A 25 -22.91 -16.82 -12.25
N GLN A 26 -21.78 -17.16 -11.64
CA GLN A 26 -21.63 -17.14 -10.18
C GLN A 26 -20.14 -17.15 -9.85
N GLN A 27 -19.42 -16.07 -10.19
CA GLN A 27 -18.21 -15.77 -9.45
C GLN A 27 -18.65 -15.25 -8.09
N GLY A 28 -18.56 -16.14 -7.12
CA GLY A 28 -18.97 -15.89 -5.75
C GLY A 28 -18.31 -14.64 -5.22
N LEU A 29 -19.04 -13.96 -4.32
CA LEU A 29 -18.40 -13.17 -3.29
C LEU A 29 -17.58 -14.14 -2.42
N SER A 30 -16.40 -14.54 -2.91
CA SER A 30 -15.36 -15.03 -2.02
C SER A 30 -15.01 -13.84 -1.16
N GLY A 31 -15.59 -13.78 0.03
CA GLY A 31 -15.13 -12.96 1.14
C GLY A 31 -13.75 -13.43 1.54
N GLN A 32 -12.78 -13.20 0.66
CA GLN A 32 -11.37 -13.32 0.93
C GLN A 32 -11.07 -12.05 1.72
N GLY A 33 -11.32 -12.11 3.03
CA GLY A 33 -10.93 -11.03 3.94
C GLY A 33 -9.48 -10.67 3.62
N SER A 34 -9.21 -9.39 3.38
CA SER A 34 -7.89 -8.91 2.98
C SER A 34 -6.85 -9.45 3.95
N GLN A 35 -6.09 -10.46 3.53
CA GLN A 35 -4.96 -10.94 4.31
C GLN A 35 -3.87 -9.92 4.12
N PHE A 36 -3.56 -9.17 5.18
CA PHE A 36 -2.45 -8.23 5.16
C PHE A 36 -1.16 -9.00 4.98
N ALA A 37 -0.34 -8.61 3.99
CA ALA A 37 0.98 -9.19 3.87
C ALA A 37 1.87 -8.71 5.04
N ASP A 38 2.82 -9.53 5.48
CA ASP A 38 3.80 -9.16 6.51
C ASP A 38 4.44 -7.79 6.24
N ARG A 39 4.71 -7.50 4.96
CA ARG A 39 5.27 -6.22 4.53
C ARG A 39 4.34 -5.04 4.85
N ASP A 40 3.04 -5.19 4.59
CA ASP A 40 2.06 -4.13 4.81
C ASP A 40 1.89 -3.86 6.31
N ILE A 41 1.86 -4.93 7.12
CA ILE A 41 1.80 -4.83 8.58
C ILE A 41 3.05 -4.14 9.10
N LEU A 42 4.24 -4.58 8.70
CA LEU A 42 5.50 -3.96 9.14
C LEU A 42 5.61 -2.50 8.71
N GLN A 43 5.15 -2.16 7.50
CA GLN A 43 5.13 -0.78 7.03
C GLN A 43 4.16 0.08 7.84
N LEU A 44 2.99 -0.44 8.20
CA LEU A 44 2.05 0.24 9.08
C LEU A 44 2.68 0.50 10.44
N VAL A 45 3.22 -0.53 11.10
CA VAL A 45 3.85 -0.39 12.42
C VAL A 45 5.06 0.55 12.38
N LEU A 46 5.85 0.53 11.30
CA LEU A 46 6.95 1.48 11.09
C LEU A 46 6.46 2.93 11.02
N ASN A 47 5.31 3.18 10.40
CA ASN A 47 4.73 4.53 10.32
C ASN A 47 4.11 4.95 11.65
N GLU A 48 3.37 4.05 12.31
CA GLU A 48 2.78 4.31 13.62
C GLU A 48 3.83 4.63 14.68
N SER A 49 4.98 3.94 14.67
CA SER A 49 6.07 4.25 15.60
C SER A 49 6.68 5.64 15.37
N LYS A 50 6.78 6.11 14.12
CA LYS A 50 7.21 7.49 13.80
C LYS A 50 6.19 8.52 14.28
N HIS A 51 4.91 8.30 13.98
CA HIS A 51 3.82 9.17 14.43
C HIS A 51 3.75 9.24 15.96
N THR A 52 3.96 8.11 16.63
CA THR A 52 4.03 8.03 18.10
C THR A 52 5.21 8.86 18.62
N ALA A 53 6.39 8.76 18.02
CA ALA A 53 7.56 9.56 18.40
C ALA A 53 7.32 11.06 18.21
N GLU A 54 6.67 11.47 17.11
CA GLU A 54 6.27 12.86 16.87
C GLU A 54 5.30 13.36 17.96
N SER A 55 4.28 12.58 18.29
CA SER A 55 3.30 12.91 19.32
C SER A 55 3.94 13.08 20.70
N ILE A 56 4.83 12.15 21.09
CA ILE A 56 5.54 12.23 22.37
C ILE A 56 6.48 13.44 22.41
N ASN A 57 7.14 13.79 21.30
CA ASN A 57 7.94 15.02 21.24
C ASN A 57 7.09 16.26 21.54
N SER A 58 5.89 16.38 20.98
CA SER A 58 4.97 17.47 21.32
C SER A 58 4.65 17.49 22.82
N TYR A 59 4.37 16.33 23.42
CA TYR A 59 4.08 16.25 24.87
C TYR A 59 5.29 16.62 25.73
N ILE A 60 6.51 16.27 25.34
CA ILE A 60 7.74 16.68 26.03
C ILE A 60 7.88 18.21 26.01
N LEU A 61 7.59 18.84 24.87
CA LEU A 61 7.71 20.28 24.69
C LEU A 61 6.64 21.07 25.47
N GLU A 62 5.47 20.47 25.68
CA GLU A 62 4.32 21.09 26.37
C GLU A 62 4.20 20.70 27.85
N ALA A 63 5.01 19.75 28.34
CA ALA A 63 4.96 19.28 29.72
C ALA A 63 5.40 20.38 30.71
N GLY A 64 4.45 20.84 31.53
CA GLY A 64 4.71 21.80 32.61
C GLY A 64 5.30 21.18 33.88
N ASP A 65 5.15 19.87 34.07
CA ASP A 65 5.77 19.12 35.16
C ASP A 65 7.07 18.44 34.70
N GLU A 66 8.11 18.63 35.50
CA GLU A 66 9.48 18.19 35.20
C GLU A 66 9.63 16.66 35.29
N GLN A 67 8.91 16.00 36.20
CA GLN A 67 8.94 14.55 36.31
C GLN A 67 8.21 13.91 35.14
N LEU A 68 7.02 14.40 34.81
CA LEU A 68 6.25 13.95 33.65
C LEU A 68 7.03 14.13 32.35
N ARG A 69 7.76 15.25 32.20
CA ARG A 69 8.61 15.47 31.02
C ARG A 69 9.69 14.39 30.90
N ARG A 70 10.35 14.02 32.00
CA ARG A 70 11.35 12.94 32.00
C ARG A 70 10.73 11.60 31.66
N ASP A 71 9.55 11.29 32.19
CA ASP A 71 8.84 10.05 31.88
C ASP A 71 8.55 9.95 30.37
N TYR A 72 8.10 11.03 29.74
CA TYR A 72 7.93 11.06 28.28
C TYR A 72 9.25 10.88 27.51
N MET A 73 10.36 11.48 27.97
CA MET A 73 11.68 11.28 27.35
C MET A 73 12.13 9.82 27.44
N THR A 74 11.85 9.14 28.55
CA THR A 74 12.12 7.70 28.69
C THR A 74 11.30 6.89 27.69
N VAL A 75 9.98 7.12 27.62
CA VAL A 75 9.10 6.41 26.67
C VAL A 75 9.51 6.68 25.23
N LEU A 76 9.92 7.92 24.89
CA LEU A 76 10.41 8.25 23.56
C LEU A 76 11.67 7.44 23.19
N GLY A 77 12.59 7.25 24.14
CA GLY A 77 13.77 6.40 23.95
C GLY A 77 13.41 4.95 23.61
N ASP A 78 12.39 4.40 24.27
CA ASP A 78 11.88 3.05 23.98
C ASP A 78 11.25 2.99 22.58
N VAL A 79 10.46 4.00 22.20
CA VAL A 79 9.84 4.10 20.87
C VAL A 79 10.92 4.15 19.77
N TYR A 80 11.99 4.92 19.95
CA TYR A 80 13.12 4.92 19.01
C TYR A 80 13.77 3.55 18.87
N SER A 81 13.97 2.86 19.99
CA SER A 81 14.57 1.52 20.00
C SER A 81 13.70 0.52 19.25
N GLN A 82 12.38 0.54 19.47
CA GLN A 82 11.42 -0.32 18.78
C GLN A 82 11.33 0.00 17.29
N GLN A 83 11.23 1.28 16.92
CA GLN A 83 11.20 1.72 15.53
C GLN A 83 12.44 1.23 14.77
N LYS A 84 13.62 1.31 15.40
CA LYS A 84 14.88 0.83 14.81
C LYS A 84 14.86 -0.68 14.60
N GLN A 85 14.36 -1.45 15.56
CA GLN A 85 14.22 -2.90 15.41
C GLN A 85 13.30 -3.27 14.24
N ILE A 86 12.16 -2.59 14.09
CA ILE A 86 11.23 -2.81 12.96
C ILE A 86 11.93 -2.49 11.64
N PHE A 87 12.62 -1.35 11.58
CA PHE A 87 13.38 -0.94 10.39
C PHE A 87 14.45 -1.97 10.00
N ASP A 88 15.20 -2.50 10.98
CA ASP A 88 16.22 -3.51 10.72
C ASP A 88 15.63 -4.83 10.24
N VAL A 89 14.51 -5.27 10.82
CA VAL A 89 13.77 -6.46 10.34
C VAL A 89 13.29 -6.25 8.90
N MET A 90 12.73 -5.07 8.59
CA MET A 90 12.27 -4.77 7.23
C MET A 90 13.43 -4.75 6.22
N GLN A 91 14.60 -4.22 6.59
CA GLN A 91 15.80 -4.28 5.75
C GLN A 91 16.28 -5.72 5.54
N GLN A 92 16.36 -6.52 6.61
CA GLN A 92 16.79 -7.93 6.52
C GLN A 92 15.86 -8.76 5.63
N LYS A 93 14.55 -8.47 5.66
CA LYS A 93 13.55 -9.11 4.79
C LYS A 93 13.51 -8.53 3.36
N GLY A 94 14.29 -7.49 3.06
CA GLY A 94 14.28 -6.82 1.76
C GLY A 94 13.02 -5.99 1.49
N TYR A 95 12.25 -5.66 2.52
CA TYR A 95 11.00 -4.89 2.42
C TYR A 95 11.22 -3.38 2.42
N TYR A 96 12.38 -2.93 2.87
CA TYR A 96 12.75 -1.53 2.95
C TYR A 96 14.18 -1.35 2.46
N ASN A 97 14.35 -0.74 1.28
CA ASN A 97 15.67 -0.44 0.73
C ASN A 97 16.00 1.02 0.99
N VAL A 98 17.11 1.27 1.69
CA VAL A 98 17.66 2.62 1.86
C VAL A 98 18.80 2.78 0.88
N GLU A 99 18.68 3.74 -0.02
CA GLU A 99 19.79 4.14 -0.88
C GLU A 99 20.82 4.91 -0.06
N SER A 100 22.06 4.43 -0.07
CA SER A 100 23.18 5.20 0.48
C SER A 100 23.35 6.48 -0.32
N ALA A 101 23.42 7.62 0.38
CA ALA A 101 23.68 8.89 -0.28
C ALA A 101 25.10 8.90 -0.86
N SER A 102 25.24 9.34 -2.12
CA SER A 102 26.55 9.54 -2.74
C SER A 102 27.24 10.78 -2.18
N ALA A 103 28.57 10.83 -2.26
CA ALA A 103 29.35 12.00 -1.86
C ALA A 103 28.89 13.29 -2.57
N GLN A 104 28.47 13.19 -3.83
CA GLN A 104 27.88 14.31 -4.57
C GLN A 104 26.52 14.75 -4.02
N GLN A 105 25.65 13.81 -3.63
CA GLN A 105 24.36 14.13 -3.01
C GLN A 105 24.57 14.82 -1.66
N MET A 106 25.54 14.34 -0.87
CA MET A 106 25.93 14.99 0.39
C MET A 106 26.46 16.41 0.17
N ALA A 107 27.40 16.60 -0.76
CA ALA A 107 27.95 17.92 -1.09
C ALA A 107 26.86 18.89 -1.55
N LYS A 108 25.92 18.42 -2.40
CA LYS A 108 24.77 19.22 -2.85
C LYS A 108 23.84 19.60 -1.70
N ALA A 109 23.58 18.71 -0.75
CA ALA A 109 22.77 19.01 0.43
C ALA A 109 23.46 20.05 1.32
N GLN A 110 24.77 19.90 1.57
CA GLN A 110 25.55 20.86 2.35
C GLN A 110 25.52 22.26 1.74
N SER A 111 25.73 22.39 0.42
CA SER A 111 25.69 23.68 -0.27
C SER A 111 24.32 24.36 -0.22
N LYS A 112 23.22 23.59 -0.25
CA LYS A 112 21.86 24.14 -0.13
C LYS A 112 21.64 24.82 1.22
N PHE A 113 22.08 24.19 2.30
CA PHE A 113 21.92 24.74 3.65
C PHE A 113 22.87 25.91 3.92
N SER A 114 24.10 25.86 3.43
CA SER A 114 25.03 27.00 3.59
C SER A 114 24.56 28.25 2.85
N GLY A 115 23.87 28.10 1.71
CA GLY A 115 23.29 29.23 0.97
C GLY A 115 21.99 29.78 1.56
N GLN A 116 21.29 29.02 2.42
CA GLN A 116 20.09 29.48 3.12
C GLN A 116 20.37 30.23 4.42
N MET A 117 21.59 30.13 4.96
CA MET A 117 22.00 30.85 6.18
C MET A 117 22.58 32.25 5.91
N GLN A 118 22.37 32.81 4.72
CA GLN A 118 22.80 34.15 4.31
C GLN A 118 21.60 35.00 3.96
#